data_AF-A0A520A2P0-F1
#
_entry.id   AF-A0A520A2P0-F1
#
_cell.length_a   1.000
_cell.length_b   1.000
_cell.length_c   1.000
_cell.angle_alpha   90.00
_cell.angle_beta   90.00
_cell.angle_gamma   90.00
#
_symmetry.space_group_name_H-M   'P 1'
#
loop_
_entity.id
_entity.type
_entity.pdbx_description
1 polymer ?
#
loop_
_entity_poly.entity_id
_entity_poly.type
_entity_poly.pdbx_seq_one_letter_code
_entity_poly.pdbx_strand_id
1 'polypeptide(L)' 'ADEAALLIKKGTRLSIEGRLSAQQYEAKDGTKRYTTEIIVNELKVLNQSTDQQEQES' A
#
# COMPACT_ATOMS: atom_id res chain seq x y z
N ALA A 1 -1.62 2.41 12.86
CA ALA A 1 -2.16 3.08 11.66
C ALA A 1 -1.72 4.55 11.62
N ASP A 2 -1.89 5.29 12.71
CA ASP A 2 -1.59 6.74 12.75
C ASP A 2 -0.11 7.09 12.52
N GLU A 3 0.84 6.29 13.02
CA GLU A 3 2.27 6.56 12.85
C GLU A 3 2.75 6.40 11.39
N ALA A 4 2.16 5.48 10.61
CA ALA A 4 2.50 5.29 9.19
C ALA A 4 2.00 6.44 8.32
N ALA A 5 0.87 7.05 8.67
CA ALA A 5 0.27 8.15 7.92
C ALA A 5 1.14 9.43 7.96
N LEU A 6 1.94 9.63 9.00
CA LEU A 6 2.81 10.79 9.16
C LEU A 6 4.07 10.73 8.25
N LEU A 7 4.51 9.53 7.87
CA LEU A 7 5.71 9.29 7.07
C LEU A 7 5.43 9.11 5.57
N ILE A 8 4.19 8.77 5.21
CA ILE A 8 3.79 8.52 3.83
C ILE A 8 3.17 9.78 3.24
N LYS A 9 3.88 10.42 2.31
CA LYS A 9 3.39 11.57 1.54
C LYS A 9 3.27 11.19 0.07
N LYS A 10 2.51 11.98 -0.69
CA LYS A 10 2.46 11.81 -2.16
C LYS A 10 3.90 11.87 -2.71
N GLY A 11 4.29 10.85 -3.46
CA GLY A 11 5.63 10.74 -4.03
C GLY A 11 6.60 9.88 -3.22
N THR A 12 6.24 9.45 -1.99
CA THR A 12 7.04 8.47 -1.24
C THR A 12 7.04 7.13 -1.97
N ARG A 13 8.23 6.56 -2.20
CA ARG A 13 8.37 5.22 -2.77
C ARG A 13 8.29 4.18 -1.64
N LEU A 14 7.45 3.16 -1.82
CA LEU A 14 7.17 2.16 -0.79
C LEU A 14 7.12 0.76 -1.44
N SER A 15 7.49 -0.25 -0.66
CA SER A 15 7.14 -1.65 -0.92
C SER A 15 6.01 -2.05 0.01
N ILE A 16 5.03 -2.80 -0.49
CA ILE A 16 3.85 -3.23 0.25
C ILE A 16 3.68 -4.73 0.05
N GLU A 17 3.51 -5.45 1.15
CA GLU A 17 3.15 -6.87 1.15
C GLU A 17 1.78 -7.05 1.83
N GLY A 18 0.91 -7.84 1.21
CA GLY A 18 -0.45 -8.01 1.67
C GLY A 18 -1.26 -8.96 0.81
N ARG A 19 -2.58 -8.88 0.97
CA ARG A 19 -3.53 -9.72 0.24
C ARG A 19 -4.40 -8.88 -0.68
N LEU A 20 -4.56 -9.33 -1.93
CA LEU A 20 -5.54 -8.77 -2.85
C LEU A 20 -6.96 -9.14 -2.41
N SER A 21 -7.82 -8.15 -2.26
CA SER A 21 -9.25 -8.33 -1.98
C SER A 21 -10.06 -7.70 -3.12
N ALA A 22 -10.97 -8.47 -3.70
CA ALA A 22 -11.94 -7.96 -4.65
C ALA A 22 -13.33 -8.10 -4.05
N GLN A 23 -14.03 -6.99 -3.91
CA GLN A 23 -15.37 -6.94 -3.32
C GLN A 23 -16.35 -6.33 -4.32
N GLN A 24 -17.61 -6.74 -4.22
CA GLN A 24 -18.71 -6.18 -4.99
C GLN A 24 -19.79 -5.69 -4.02
N TYR A 25 -20.27 -4.46 -4.22
CA TYR A 25 -21.39 -3.91 -3.46
C TYR A 25 -22.38 -3.20 -4.39
N GLU A 26 -23.61 -3.04 -3.94
CA GLU A 26 -24.64 -2.27 -4.63
C GLU A 26 -24.61 -0.82 -4.11
N ALA A 27 -24.42 0.12 -5.01
CA ALA A 27 -24.49 1.54 -4.68
C ALA A 27 -25.95 1.95 -4.45
N LYS A 28 -26.16 3.09 -3.78
CA LYS A 28 -27.51 3.61 -3.47
C LYS A 28 -28.37 3.87 -4.71
N ASP A 29 -27.75 3.97 -5.88
CA ASP A 29 -28.37 4.15 -7.19
C ASP A 29 -28.73 2.81 -7.88
N GLY A 30 -28.50 1.66 -7.23
CA GLY A 30 -28.74 0.31 -7.76
C GLY A 30 -27.61 -0.25 -8.63
N THR A 31 -26.53 0.50 -8.85
CA THR A 31 -25.42 0.06 -9.69
C THR A 31 -24.50 -0.88 -8.91
N LYS A 32 -24.12 -2.02 -9.52
CA LYS A 32 -23.08 -2.91 -8.99
C LYS A 32 -21.70 -2.26 -9.16
N ARG A 33 -20.98 -2.09 -8.06
CA ARG A 33 -19.60 -1.58 -8.04
C ARG A 33 -18.64 -2.66 -7.62
N TYR A 34 -17.49 -2.67 -8.28
CA TYR A 34 -16.38 -3.55 -7.98
C TYR A 34 -15.25 -2.74 -7.37
N THR A 35 -14.66 -3.22 -6.29
CA THR A 35 -13.54 -2.56 -5.63
C THR A 35 -12.45 -3.58 -5.40
N THR A 36 -11.25 -3.23 -5.85
CA THR A 36 -10.05 -4.01 -5.65
C THR A 36 -9.17 -3.27 -4.66
N GLU A 37 -8.86 -3.90 -3.55
CA GLU A 37 -8.07 -3.35 -2.47
C GLU A 37 -6.91 -4.28 -2.14
N ILE A 38 -5.85 -3.73 -1.56
CA ILE A 38 -4.76 -4.51 -0.98
C ILE A 38 -4.88 -4.36 0.54
N ILE A 39 -5.20 -5.46 1.23
CA ILE A 39 -5.16 -5.51 2.68
C ILE A 39 -3.70 -5.70 3.08
N VAL A 40 -3.09 -4.65 3.61
CA VAL A 40 -1.66 -4.58 3.90
C VAL A 40 -1.33 -5.31 5.20
N ASN A 41 -0.35 -6.21 5.14
CA ASN A 41 0.24 -6.84 6.32
C ASN A 41 1.53 -6.11 6.73
N GLU A 42 2.36 -5.74 5.73
CA GLU A 42 3.66 -5.09 5.94
C GLU A 42 3.92 -3.99 4.90
N LEU A 43 4.65 -2.95 5.30
CA LEU A 43 5.02 -1.81 4.46
C LEU A 43 6.46 -1.37 4.77
N LYS A 44 7.27 -1.19 3.72
CA LYS A 44 8.66 -0.70 3.81
C LYS A 44 8.84 0.57 3.00
N VAL A 45 9.44 1.61 3.60
CA VAL A 45 9.78 2.85 2.89
C VAL A 45 11.06 2.64 2.08
N LEU A 46 11.05 3.03 0.80
CA LEU A 46 12.18 2.91 -0.11
C LEU A 46 12.82 4.29 -0.29
N ASN A 47 13.97 4.52 0.35
CA ASN A 47 14.74 5.75 0.21
C ASN A 47 15.70 5.62 -0.98
N GLN A 48 15.61 6.53 -1.96
CA GLN A 48 16.45 6.50 -3.17
C GLN A 48 17.95 6.78 -2.94
N SER A 49 18.40 6.93 -1.69
CA SER A 49 19.78 7.32 -1.35
C SER A 49 20.56 6.26 -0.56
N THR A 50 20.01 5.04 -0.37
CA THR A 50 20.64 4.05 0.52
C THR A 50 20.70 2.63 -0.07
N ASP A 51 20.42 2.44 -1.37
CA ASP A 51 20.58 1.14 -2.05
C ASP A 51 22.04 0.83 -2.45
N GLN A 52 23.04 1.23 -1.65
CA GLN A 52 24.46 0.84 -1.85
C GLN A 52 25.11 0.12 -0.66
N GLN A 53 24.42 -0.15 0.45
CA GLN A 53 25.03 -0.83 1.60
C GLN A 53 24.10 -1.91 2.18
N GLU A 54 23.83 -2.97 1.42
CA GLU A 54 23.28 -4.22 2.00
C GLU A 54 23.57 -5.47 1.14
N GLN A 55 24.47 -5.37 0.14
CA GLN A 55 25.06 -6.52 -0.57
C GLN A 55 26.56 -6.59 -0.28
N GLU A 56 26.94 -6.79 0.98
CA GLU A 56 28.23 -7.36 1.38
C GLU A 56 28.18 -7.70 2.87
N SER A 57 27.81 -8.94 3.19
CA SER A 57 28.06 -9.65 4.44
C SER A 57 28.03 -11.14 4.15
#